data_AF-A0AAE4ITC4-F1
#
_entry.id   AF-A0AAE4ITC4-F1
#
_cell.length_a   1.000
_cell.length_b   1.000
_cell.length_c   1.000
_cell.angle_alpha   90.00
_cell.angle_beta   90.00
_cell.angle_gamma   90.00
#
_symmetry.space_group_name_H-M   'P 1'
#
loop_
_entity.id
_entity.type
_entity.pdbx_description
1 polymer ?
#
loop_
_entity_poly.entity_id
_entity_poly.type
_entity_poly.pdbx_seq_one_letter_code
_entity_poly.pdbx_strand_id
1 'polypeptide(L)'
;MGRTLEQLIAAEKPEVVAEAQTMATEILLNIHLAELREKVQKTQVEMAQALGIRQPTVAVMEKPGRDLKLSTLKRYVEATGGKLRLDIELPDGSHYGFVL
;
A
#
# COMPACT_ATOMS: atom_id res chain seq x y z
N MET A 1 -27.63 -18.11 -8.68
CA MET A 1 -26.16 -18.15 -8.47
C MET A 1 -25.68 -16.72 -8.31
N GLY A 2 -24.82 -16.43 -7.34
CA GLY A 2 -24.27 -15.09 -7.14
C GLY A 2 -23.34 -14.70 -8.29
N ARG A 3 -23.26 -13.41 -8.61
CA ARG A 3 -22.30 -12.88 -9.60
C ARG A 3 -20.88 -12.95 -9.02
N THR A 4 -19.89 -13.32 -9.82
CA THR A 4 -18.48 -13.28 -9.40
C THR A 4 -17.95 -11.84 -9.45
N LEU A 5 -16.85 -11.56 -8.74
CA LEU A 5 -16.20 -10.24 -8.77
C LEU A 5 -15.83 -9.83 -10.20
N GLU A 6 -15.31 -10.78 -11.00
CA GLU A 6 -14.96 -10.55 -12.40
C GLU A 6 -16.19 -10.15 -13.23
N GLN A 7 -17.34 -10.79 -12.99
CA GLN A 7 -18.60 -10.46 -13.67
C GLN A 7 -19.24 -9.14 -13.19
N LEU A 8 -18.88 -8.67 -12.00
CA LEU A 8 -19.26 -7.34 -11.51
C LEU A 8 -18.39 -6.28 -12.18
N ILE A 9 -17.07 -6.46 -12.17
CA ILE A 9 -16.11 -5.54 -12.80
C ILE A 9 -16.37 -5.41 -14.31
N ALA A 10 -16.59 -6.53 -15.01
CA ALA A 10 -16.84 -6.53 -16.45
C ALA A 10 -18.15 -5.84 -16.85
N ALA A 11 -19.11 -5.73 -15.94
CA ALA A 11 -20.39 -5.09 -16.18
C ALA A 11 -20.42 -3.61 -15.75
N GLU A 12 -19.36 -3.14 -15.08
CA GLU A 12 -19.23 -1.77 -14.62
C GLU A 12 -18.60 -0.85 -15.66
N LYS A 13 -18.73 0.46 -15.43
CA LYS A 13 -18.11 1.46 -16.30
C LYS A 13 -16.58 1.43 -16.15
N PRO A 14 -15.80 1.56 -17.24
CA PRO A 14 -14.34 1.56 -17.18
C PRO A 14 -13.76 2.62 -16.22
N GLU A 15 -14.39 3.80 -16.16
CA GLU A 15 -14.00 4.89 -15.26
C GLU A 15 -14.15 4.50 -13.78
N VAL A 16 -15.28 3.86 -13.43
CA VAL A 16 -15.57 3.39 -12.07
C VAL A 16 -14.63 2.27 -11.67
N VAL A 17 -14.34 1.35 -12.59
CA VAL A 17 -13.38 0.27 -12.37
C VAL A 17 -11.97 0.82 -12.13
N ALA A 18 -11.54 1.80 -12.93
CA ALA A 18 -10.23 2.42 -12.79
C ALA A 18 -10.07 3.19 -11.46
N GLU A 19 -11.11 3.93 -11.06
CA GLU A 19 -11.13 4.62 -9.77
C GLU A 19 -11.09 3.62 -8.60
N ALA A 20 -11.92 2.57 -8.65
CA ALA A 20 -11.94 1.52 -7.64
C ALA A 20 -10.60 0.76 -7.54
N GLN A 21 -9.93 0.49 -8.67
CA GLN A 21 -8.60 -0.13 -8.69
C GLN A 21 -7.53 0.78 -8.07
N THR A 22 -7.62 2.09 -8.32
CA THR A 22 -6.72 3.07 -7.71
C THR A 22 -6.90 3.08 -6.19
N MET A 23 -8.15 3.14 -5.71
CA MET A 23 -8.46 3.09 -4.28
C MET A 23 -8.00 1.76 -3.65
N ALA A 24 -8.24 0.63 -4.31
CA ALA A 24 -7.84 -0.69 -3.84
C ALA A 24 -6.32 -0.80 -3.69
N THR A 25 -5.57 -0.25 -4.64
CA THR A 25 -4.09 -0.18 -4.56
C THR A 25 -3.65 0.58 -3.32
N GLU A 26 -4.22 1.76 -3.07
CA GLU A 26 -3.84 2.58 -1.91
C GLU A 26 -4.17 1.86 -0.60
N ILE A 27 -5.31 1.17 -0.53
CA ILE A 27 -5.69 0.36 0.63
C ILE A 27 -4.67 -0.77 0.85
N LEU A 28 -4.27 -1.49 -0.20
CA LEU A 28 -3.31 -2.59 -0.10
C LEU A 28 -1.93 -2.12 0.39
N LEU A 29 -1.43 -0.99 -0.09
CA LEU A 29 -0.18 -0.40 0.41
C LEU A 29 -0.25 -0.17 1.92
N ASN A 30 -1.35 0.40 2.42
CA ASN A 30 -1.51 0.67 3.85
C ASN A 30 -1.57 -0.62 4.69
N ILE A 31 -2.24 -1.65 4.18
CA ILE A 31 -2.28 -2.97 4.82
C ILE A 31 -0.85 -3.51 4.93
N HIS A 32 -0.06 -3.46 3.87
CA HIS A 32 1.32 -3.94 3.90
C HIS A 32 2.23 -3.14 4.84
N LEU A 33 2.05 -1.82 4.95
CA LEU A 33 2.78 -1.00 5.92
C LEU A 33 2.42 -1.36 7.37
N ALA A 34 1.13 -1.61 7.65
CA ALA A 34 0.68 -2.06 8.96
C ALA A 34 1.23 -3.45 9.30
N GLU A 35 1.18 -4.40 8.35
CA GLU A 35 1.74 -5.75 8.50
C GLU A 35 3.26 -5.72 8.73
N LEU A 36 3.98 -4.85 8.02
CA LEU A 36 5.41 -4.65 8.23
C LEU A 36 5.68 -4.16 9.66
N ARG A 37 4.92 -3.18 10.14
CA ARG A 37 5.04 -2.65 11.50
C ARG A 37 4.76 -3.73 12.56
N GLU A 38 3.76 -4.59 12.33
CA GLU A 38 3.45 -5.73 13.19
C GLU A 38 4.56 -6.79 13.17
N LYS A 39 5.14 -7.09 12.01
CA LYS A 39 6.27 -8.03 11.87
C LYS A 39 7.50 -7.61 12.66
N VAL A 40 7.79 -6.30 12.70
CA VAL A 40 8.88 -5.76 13.53
C VAL A 40 8.48 -5.48 14.97
N GLN A 41 7.24 -5.84 15.36
CA GLN A 41 6.68 -5.70 16.71
C GLN A 41 6.77 -4.27 17.27
N LYS A 42 6.58 -3.26 16.42
CA LYS A 42 6.62 -1.85 16.83
C LYS A 42 5.24 -1.22 16.93
N THR A 43 5.05 -0.40 17.95
CA THR A 43 3.92 0.51 18.06
C THR A 43 4.07 1.70 17.10
N GLN A 44 2.97 2.39 16.81
CA GLN A 44 3.02 3.64 16.05
C GLN A 44 3.87 4.72 16.75
N VAL A 45 3.95 4.69 18.09
CA VAL A 45 4.78 5.61 18.88
C VAL A 45 6.26 5.33 18.67
N GLU A 46 6.67 4.07 18.74
CA GLU A 46 8.06 3.65 18.50
C GLU A 46 8.47 3.89 17.05
N MET A 47 7.56 3.70 16.09
CA MET A 47 7.80 4.08 14.69
C MET A 47 7.99 5.59 14.54
N ALA A 48 7.19 6.39 15.23
CA ALA A 48 7.31 7.84 15.16
C ALA A 48 8.63 8.34 15.73
N GLN A 49 9.04 7.77 16.87
CA GLN A 49 10.34 8.03 17.48
C GLN A 49 11.50 7.65 16.55
N ALA A 50 11.45 6.45 15.93
CA ALA A 50 12.47 5.99 15.01
C ALA A 50 12.57 6.85 13.74
N LEU A 51 11.43 7.36 13.25
CA LEU A 51 11.33 8.23 12.08
C LEU A 51 11.59 9.72 12.40
N GLY A 52 11.74 10.10 13.68
CA GLY A 52 11.89 11.50 14.09
C GLY A 52 10.67 12.38 13.82
N ILE A 53 9.48 11.76 13.72
CA ILE A 53 8.20 12.44 13.45
C ILE A 53 7.23 12.26 14.61
N ARG A 54 6.09 12.95 14.57
CA ARG A 54 5.05 12.81 15.60
C ARG A 54 4.20 11.56 15.33
N GLN A 55 3.72 10.89 16.37
CA GLN A 55 2.86 9.70 16.22
C GLN A 55 1.61 9.93 15.35
N PRO A 56 0.93 11.09 15.39
CA PRO A 56 -0.14 11.39 14.45
C PRO A 56 0.32 11.41 12.99
N THR A 57 1.59 11.71 12.71
CA THR A 57 2.17 11.66 11.35
C THR A 57 2.30 10.22 10.87
N VAL A 58 2.70 9.28 11.73
CA VAL A 58 2.72 7.84 11.41
C VAL A 58 1.31 7.32 11.14
N ALA A 59 0.35 7.66 12.01
CA ALA A 59 -1.06 7.29 11.82
C ALA A 59 -1.68 7.91 10.55
N VAL A 60 -1.11 9.00 10.05
CA VAL A 60 -1.48 9.65 8.80
C VAL A 60 -0.84 8.96 7.59
N MET A 61 0.39 8.47 7.73
CA MET A 61 1.07 7.71 6.68
C MET A 61 0.41 6.35 6.47
N GLU A 62 -0.10 5.72 7.53
CA GLU A 62 -0.87 4.46 7.46
C GLU A 62 -2.34 4.65 7.00
N LYS A 63 -2.75 5.86 6.57
CA LYS A 63 -4.12 6.13 6.07
C LYS A 63 -4.17 6.12 4.53
N PRO A 64 -5.27 5.61 3.93
CA PRO A 64 -5.52 5.70 2.49
C PRO A 64 -5.36 7.12 1.92
N GLY A 65 -4.73 7.22 0.75
CA GLY A 65 -4.61 8.46 -0.02
C GLY A 65 -3.54 9.47 0.42
N ARG A 66 -2.70 9.17 1.42
CA ARG A 66 -1.70 10.14 1.92
C ARG A 66 -0.24 9.84 1.56
N ASP A 67 0.04 8.72 0.91
CA ASP A 67 1.40 8.33 0.53
C ASP A 67 1.77 8.74 -0.91
N LEU A 68 1.73 10.07 -1.16
CA LEU A 68 1.84 10.68 -2.50
C LEU A 68 3.13 10.29 -3.25
N LYS A 69 4.23 10.01 -2.55
CA LYS A 69 5.52 9.72 -3.17
C LYS A 69 5.61 8.29 -3.73
N LEU A 70 5.09 7.32 -3.00
CA LEU A 70 5.06 5.92 -3.44
C LEU A 70 4.05 5.70 -4.56
N SER A 71 2.88 6.33 -4.48
CA SER A 71 1.88 6.28 -5.56
C SER A 71 2.40 6.92 -6.85
N THR A 72 3.17 8.01 -6.76
CA THR A 72 3.82 8.62 -7.93
C THR A 72 4.87 7.69 -8.55
N LEU A 73 5.72 7.07 -7.72
CA LEU A 73 6.73 6.12 -8.20
C LEU A 73 6.09 4.88 -8.85
N LYS A 74 5.02 4.35 -8.25
CA LYS A 74 4.23 3.27 -8.82
C LYS A 74 3.71 3.63 -10.21
N ARG A 75 2.99 4.76 -10.33
CA ARG A 75 2.42 5.22 -11.63
C ARG A 75 3.50 5.40 -12.70
N TYR A 76 4.67 5.90 -12.31
CA TYR A 76 5.81 6.02 -13.22
C TYR A 76 6.29 4.65 -13.72
N VAL A 77 6.46 3.68 -12.83
CA VAL A 77 6.90 2.31 -13.18
C VAL A 77 5.84 1.56 -14.00
N GLU A 78 4.55 1.72 -13.69
CA GLU A 78 3.48 1.12 -14.49
C GLU A 78 3.38 1.75 -15.88
N ALA A 79 3.59 3.07 -15.99
CA ALA A 79 3.63 3.75 -17.28
C ALA A 79 4.79 3.26 -18.17
N THR A 80 5.86 2.73 -17.60
CA THR A 80 6.95 2.09 -18.35
C THR A 80 6.70 0.61 -18.65
N GLY A 81 5.55 0.06 -18.25
CA GLY A 81 5.21 -1.36 -18.38
C GLY A 81 5.86 -2.26 -17.32
N GLY A 82 6.49 -1.66 -16.30
CA GLY A 82 7.07 -2.35 -15.17
C GLY A 82 6.05 -2.61 -14.05
N LYS A 83 6.47 -3.38 -13.05
CA LYS A 83 5.76 -3.55 -11.78
C LYS A 83 6.67 -3.12 -10.66
N LEU A 84 6.17 -2.30 -9.74
CA LEU A 84 6.94 -1.86 -8.59
C LEU A 84 6.84 -2.93 -7.50
N ARG A 85 7.98 -3.48 -7.07
CA ARG A 85 8.06 -4.36 -5.90
C ARG A 85 8.85 -3.63 -4.82
N LEU A 86 8.27 -3.53 -3.62
CA LEU A 86 9.03 -3.19 -2.43
C LEU A 86 9.53 -4.48 -1.79
N ASP A 87 10.79 -4.46 -1.39
CA ASP A 87 11.42 -5.50 -0.61
C ASP A 87 12.05 -4.82 0.62
N ILE A 88 11.64 -5.27 1.81
CA ILE A 88 12.14 -4.74 3.08
C ILE A 88 12.94 -5.84 3.77
N GLU A 89 14.22 -5.57 4.00
CA GLU A 89 15.08 -6.39 4.86
C GLU A 89 14.79 -6.07 6.33
N LEU A 90 14.48 -7.09 7.11
CA LEU A 90 14.17 -6.99 8.54
C LEU A 90 15.44 -7.18 9.39
N PRO A 91 15.46 -6.70 10.65
CA PRO A 91 16.63 -6.80 11.52
C PRO A 91 17.10 -8.24 11.82
N ASP A 92 16.25 -9.23 11.60
CA ASP A 92 16.56 -10.66 11.76
C ASP A 92 17.15 -11.30 10.48
N GLY A 93 17.36 -10.50 9.42
CA GLY A 93 17.85 -10.96 8.12
C GLY A 93 16.78 -11.59 7.23
N SER A 94 15.51 -11.59 7.63
CA SER A 94 14.40 -12.01 6.78
C SER A 94 13.93 -10.87 5.88
N HIS A 95 13.22 -11.21 4.79
CA HIS A 95 12.70 -10.24 3.84
C HIS A 95 11.17 -10.21 3.84
N TYR A 96 10.60 -9.01 3.76
CA TYR A 96 9.17 -8.78 3.54
C TYR A 96 8.98 -8.02 2.23
N GLY A 97 8.47 -8.71 1.20
CA GLY A 97 8.28 -8.14 -0.12
C GLY A 97 6.83 -8.14 -0.57
N PHE A 98 6.39 -7.05 -1.21
CA PHE A 98 5.07 -6.95 -1.83
C PHE A 98 5.12 -6.14 -3.13
N VAL A 99 4.14 -6.40 -4.01
CA VAL A 99 4.02 -5.70 -5.31
C VAL A 99 2.95 -4.62 -5.17
N LEU A 100 3.28 -3.43 -5.65
CA LEU A 100 2.39 -2.28 -5.72
C LEU A 100 1.68 -2.19 -7.06
#